data_AF-A0AB35QWA4-F1
#
_entry.id   AF-A0AB35QWA4-F1
#
_cell.length_a   1.000
_cell.length_b   1.000
_cell.length_c   1.000
_cell.angle_alpha   90.00
_cell.angle_beta   90.00
_cell.angle_gamma   90.00
#
_symmetry.space_group_name_H-M   'P 1'
#
loop_
_entity.id
_entity.type
_entity.pdbx_description
1 polymer ?
#
loop_
_entity_poly.entity_id
_entity_poly.type
_entity_poly.pdbx_seq_one_letter_code
_entity_poly.pdbx_strand_id
1 'polypeptide(L)'
;MGSWLGNLSLKYKFWAVNAVAFVTTLLLVLYAMQAEQQARVDTSRQAAQAQARLLAAWPADAVLPASDTLLTYNKGQTPTFNTLALPELADARDWVALNKPANDRLLGGAQIFTRSTGQQVAVLAFAPTFLQVFQDRFSHYAAAVFVLMLLMLCASQLLIRFLLSQLNALKDVMLHVEKSGDLAARVPNRSDDEVGQMAKAFNAMQAGYQRVVNTVSQTAGRLDQGAAHLAAGMKDVRQGMLGQQSETDQVATAINEMTATVHHIAQHATATRDQSQTADALAGSGKEVVDRVQVSIAGLSSGVQQTAEMIQRMAQDSQKINGVVNVIHSIAEQTNLLALNAAIEAARAGEMGRGFAVVADEVRNLAKRVQTSTDEITTMVSTLQSGTRDAVDFMQESSFKADECVQQAKEAGEALAAIAGAVAQMRESNTQIAVAAQQQSQVAEEMNRAVVSIRDVTERTVVQTVDSASTSDELATLAGELNAAIGQLKL
;
A
#
# COMPACT_ATOMS: atom_id res chain seq x y z
N MET A 1 -47.00 47.44 -11.21
CA MET A 1 -47.95 47.46 -10.08
C MET A 1 -48.12 46.08 -9.40
N GLY A 2 -47.09 45.20 -9.38
CA GLY A 2 -47.25 43.81 -8.90
C GLY A 2 -46.57 43.44 -7.58
N SER A 3 -45.65 44.25 -7.06
CA SER A 3 -44.85 43.88 -5.86
C SER A 3 -45.56 44.11 -4.53
N TRP A 4 -46.43 45.13 -4.44
CA TRP A 4 -47.14 45.44 -3.20
C TRP A 4 -48.13 44.36 -2.78
N LEU A 5 -48.80 43.72 -3.74
CA LEU A 5 -49.66 42.57 -3.46
C LEU A 5 -48.86 41.34 -3.00
N GLY A 6 -47.63 41.13 -3.47
CA GLY A 6 -46.82 39.97 -3.10
C GLY A 6 -46.63 39.82 -1.59
N ASN A 7 -46.22 40.92 -0.93
CA ASN A 7 -45.86 40.97 0.49
C ASN A 7 -47.06 41.09 1.44
N LEU A 8 -48.26 41.26 0.90
CA LEU A 8 -49.47 41.35 1.71
C LEU A 8 -49.83 39.97 2.29
N SER A 9 -50.07 39.90 3.60
CA SER A 9 -50.52 38.65 4.24
C SER A 9 -51.74 38.09 3.51
N LEU A 10 -51.80 36.77 3.37
CA LEU A 10 -52.89 36.04 2.71
C LEU A 10 -54.25 36.52 3.21
N LYS A 11 -54.36 36.81 4.52
CA LYS A 11 -55.56 37.37 5.15
C LYS A 11 -56.06 38.65 4.45
N TYR A 12 -55.18 39.60 4.18
CA TYR A 12 -55.55 40.87 3.55
C TYR A 12 -55.89 40.72 2.06
N LYS A 13 -55.26 39.76 1.36
CA LYS A 13 -55.63 39.41 -0.01
C LYS A 13 -57.07 38.90 -0.10
N PHE A 14 -57.47 38.04 0.83
CA PHE A 14 -58.87 37.57 0.90
C PHE A 14 -59.86 38.68 1.26
N TRP A 15 -59.47 39.62 2.13
CA TRP A 15 -60.29 40.81 2.39
C TRP A 15 -60.51 41.66 1.14
N ALA A 16 -59.49 41.84 0.29
CA ALA A 16 -59.63 42.55 -0.98
C ALA A 16 -60.59 41.81 -1.94
N VAL A 17 -60.52 40.48 -2.02
CA VAL A 17 -61.45 39.67 -2.85
C VAL A 17 -62.89 39.79 -2.35
N ASN A 18 -63.11 39.72 -1.03
CA ASN A 18 -64.44 39.89 -0.44
C ASN A 18 -64.98 41.31 -0.69
N ALA A 19 -64.12 42.34 -0.68
CA ALA A 19 -64.51 43.71 -0.99
C ALA A 19 -64.92 43.88 -2.46
N VAL A 20 -64.19 43.28 -3.41
CA VAL A 20 -64.58 43.29 -4.83
C VAL A 20 -65.91 42.57 -5.02
N ALA A 21 -66.10 41.41 -4.38
CA ALA A 21 -67.35 40.66 -4.45
C ALA A 21 -68.54 41.42 -3.84
N PHE A 22 -68.30 42.21 -2.79
CA PHE A 22 -69.32 43.09 -2.23
C PHE A 22 -69.76 44.16 -3.25
N VAL A 23 -68.80 44.83 -3.90
CA VAL A 23 -69.10 45.86 -4.91
C VAL A 23 -69.82 45.26 -6.12
N THR A 24 -69.42 44.08 -6.60
CA THR A 24 -70.10 43.41 -7.72
C THR A 24 -71.52 42.98 -7.35
N THR A 25 -71.74 42.48 -6.14
CA THR A 25 -73.08 42.12 -5.65
C THR A 25 -73.98 43.36 -5.55
N LEU A 26 -73.43 44.49 -5.09
CA LEU A 26 -74.16 45.76 -5.03
C LEU A 26 -74.59 46.25 -6.43
N LEU A 27 -73.69 46.17 -7.41
CA LEU A 27 -73.99 46.53 -8.80
C LEU A 27 -75.07 45.63 -9.41
N LEU A 28 -75.06 44.33 -9.13
CA LEU A 28 -76.08 43.40 -9.59
C LEU A 28 -77.46 43.71 -9.00
N VAL A 29 -77.53 44.13 -7.73
CA VAL A 29 -78.79 44.57 -7.11
C VAL A 29 -79.29 45.85 -7.75
N LEU A 30 -78.43 46.83 -7.99
CA LEU A 30 -78.81 48.07 -8.69
C LEU A 30 -79.37 47.78 -10.08
N TYR A 31 -78.75 46.86 -10.82
CA TYR A 31 -79.22 46.41 -12.12
C TYR A 31 -80.58 45.69 -12.03
N ALA A 32 -80.75 44.79 -11.06
CA ALA A 32 -82.02 44.09 -10.84
C ALA A 32 -83.18 45.06 -10.52
N MET A 33 -82.92 46.09 -9.71
CA MET A 33 -83.92 47.13 -9.42
C MET A 33 -84.29 47.96 -10.65
N GLN A 34 -83.31 48.32 -11.47
CA GLN A 34 -83.57 49.03 -12.72
C GLN A 34 -84.45 48.20 -13.66
N ALA A 35 -84.19 46.89 -13.75
CA ALA A 35 -85.00 45.96 -14.53
C ALA A 35 -86.44 45.84 -13.98
N GLU A 36 -86.62 45.78 -12.66
CA GLU A 36 -87.95 45.74 -12.03
C GLU A 36 -88.75 47.02 -12.27
N GLN A 37 -88.10 48.20 -12.23
CA GLN A 37 -88.76 49.46 -12.53
C GLN A 37 -89.25 49.51 -13.99
N GLN A 38 -88.41 49.08 -14.95
CA GLN A 38 -88.80 49.02 -16.36
C GLN A 38 -90.00 48.10 -16.58
N ALA A 39 -90.00 46.90 -15.97
CA ALA A 39 -91.12 45.98 -16.05
C ALA A 39 -92.45 46.58 -15.54
N ARG A 40 -92.40 47.39 -14.46
CA ARG A 40 -93.60 48.06 -13.92
C ARG A 40 -94.09 49.21 -14.80
N VAL A 41 -93.19 49.95 -15.45
CA VAL A 41 -93.54 50.98 -16.44
C VAL A 41 -94.22 50.33 -17.67
N ASP A 42 -93.71 49.20 -18.14
CA ASP A 42 -94.33 48.47 -19.25
C ASP A 42 -95.72 47.93 -18.88
N THR A 43 -95.87 47.45 -17.63
CA THR A 43 -97.17 46.99 -17.12
C THR A 43 -98.19 48.12 -17.03
N SER A 44 -97.79 49.31 -16.57
CA SER A 44 -98.70 50.47 -16.50
C SER A 44 -99.09 50.98 -17.89
N ARG A 45 -98.18 50.91 -18.87
CA ARG A 45 -98.46 51.18 -20.28
C ARG A 45 -99.52 50.25 -20.83
N GLN A 46 -99.38 48.94 -20.63
CA GLN A 46 -100.37 47.95 -21.09
C GLN A 46 -101.75 48.19 -20.46
N ALA A 47 -101.80 48.53 -19.16
CA ALA A 47 -103.03 48.84 -18.47
C ALA A 47 -103.75 50.08 -19.05
N ALA A 48 -103.01 51.17 -19.28
CA ALA A 48 -103.58 52.39 -19.88
C ALA A 48 -104.08 52.15 -21.32
N GLN A 49 -103.38 51.33 -22.10
CA GLN A 49 -103.83 50.93 -23.43
C GLN A 49 -105.12 50.09 -23.40
N ALA A 50 -105.22 49.13 -22.48
CA ALA A 50 -106.43 48.34 -22.29
C ALA A 50 -107.62 49.23 -21.86
N GLN A 51 -107.39 50.16 -20.94
CA GLN A 51 -108.40 51.11 -20.49
C GLN A 51 -108.83 52.06 -21.62
N ALA A 52 -107.90 52.56 -22.44
CA ALA A 52 -108.22 53.39 -23.60
C ALA A 52 -109.09 52.64 -24.63
N ARG A 53 -108.82 51.35 -24.87
CA ARG A 53 -109.66 50.53 -25.77
C ARG A 53 -111.09 50.38 -25.26
N LEU A 54 -111.27 50.16 -23.96
CA LEU A 54 -112.59 50.08 -23.34
C LEU A 54 -113.33 51.43 -23.44
N LEU A 55 -112.63 52.55 -23.23
CA LEU A 55 -113.22 53.89 -23.30
C LEU A 55 -113.50 54.35 -24.74
N ALA A 56 -112.74 53.88 -25.72
CA ALA A 56 -113.02 54.11 -27.14
C ALA A 56 -114.33 53.43 -27.58
N ALA A 57 -114.69 52.31 -26.97
CA ALA A 57 -115.96 51.61 -27.20
C ALA A 57 -117.13 52.19 -26.37
N TRP A 58 -116.91 53.24 -25.57
CA TRP A 58 -117.94 53.83 -24.70
C TRP A 58 -118.97 54.65 -25.48
N PRO A 59 -120.28 54.53 -25.22
CA PRO A 59 -121.34 55.18 -26.00
C PRO A 59 -121.15 56.68 -26.14
N ALA A 60 -121.28 57.23 -27.36
CA ALA A 60 -120.93 58.63 -27.68
C ALA A 60 -121.68 59.68 -26.85
N ASP A 61 -122.92 59.37 -26.45
CA ASP A 61 -123.82 60.30 -25.74
C ASP A 61 -123.73 60.17 -24.20
N ALA A 62 -122.89 59.26 -23.70
CA ALA A 62 -122.66 59.08 -22.26
C ALA A 62 -121.41 59.86 -21.79
N VAL A 63 -121.54 60.49 -20.62
CA VAL A 63 -120.45 61.15 -19.92
C VAL A 63 -119.41 60.11 -19.52
N LEU A 64 -118.12 60.41 -19.75
CA LEU A 64 -117.02 59.54 -19.36
C LEU A 64 -116.97 59.42 -17.82
N PRO A 65 -116.63 58.25 -17.26
CA PRO A 65 -116.43 58.12 -15.83
C PRO A 65 -115.31 59.05 -15.39
N ALA A 66 -115.55 59.83 -14.34
CA ALA A 66 -114.52 60.65 -13.73
C ALA A 66 -113.42 59.71 -13.19
N SER A 67 -112.19 59.88 -13.68
CA SER A 67 -111.04 59.11 -13.23
C SER A 67 -109.81 60.01 -13.23
N ASP A 68 -109.00 59.90 -12.19
CA ASP A 68 -107.75 60.66 -12.02
C ASP A 68 -106.67 60.28 -13.04
N THR A 69 -106.94 59.27 -13.89
CA THR A 69 -106.07 58.88 -15.00
C THR A 69 -106.60 59.35 -16.35
N LEU A 70 -107.76 60.01 -16.41
CA LEU A 70 -108.38 60.46 -17.64
C LEU A 70 -108.30 61.97 -17.78
N LEU A 71 -107.80 62.41 -18.92
CA LEU A 71 -107.75 63.82 -19.27
C LEU A 71 -108.46 64.04 -20.59
N THR A 72 -109.48 64.90 -20.57
CA THR A 72 -110.22 65.26 -21.77
C THR A 72 -109.87 66.69 -22.17
N TYR A 73 -109.50 66.88 -23.43
CA TYR A 73 -109.07 68.19 -23.96
C TYR A 73 -109.47 68.31 -25.43
N ASN A 74 -109.50 69.54 -25.93
CA ASN A 74 -109.75 69.81 -27.33
C ASN A 74 -108.43 69.75 -28.11
N LYS A 75 -108.51 69.26 -29.34
CA LYS A 75 -107.34 69.12 -30.22
C LYS A 75 -106.61 70.46 -30.38
N GLY A 76 -105.29 70.48 -30.15
CA GLY A 76 -104.46 71.68 -30.20
C GLY A 76 -104.41 72.51 -28.91
N GLN A 77 -105.20 72.17 -27.89
CA GLN A 77 -105.09 72.74 -26.54
C GLN A 77 -104.05 71.94 -25.75
N THR A 78 -103.15 72.60 -25.04
CA THR A 78 -102.20 71.97 -24.11
C THR A 78 -102.94 71.45 -22.88
N PRO A 79 -103.08 70.12 -22.72
CA PRO A 79 -103.67 69.58 -21.51
C PRO A 79 -102.78 69.86 -20.29
N THR A 80 -103.39 70.17 -19.15
CA THR A 80 -102.71 70.27 -17.86
C THR A 80 -103.23 69.20 -16.90
N PHE A 81 -102.34 68.45 -16.27
CA PHE A 81 -102.66 67.49 -15.21
C PHE A 81 -102.04 67.97 -13.91
N ASN A 82 -102.83 68.30 -12.88
CA ASN A 82 -102.34 68.77 -11.58
C ASN A 82 -101.22 69.82 -11.72
N THR A 83 -101.48 70.91 -12.47
CA THR A 83 -100.55 72.01 -12.80
C THR A 83 -99.37 71.67 -13.74
N LEU A 84 -99.17 70.39 -14.08
CA LEU A 84 -98.18 69.94 -15.05
C LEU A 84 -98.72 70.12 -16.48
N ALA A 85 -98.11 71.01 -17.27
CA ALA A 85 -98.44 71.15 -18.68
C ALA A 85 -97.88 69.97 -19.49
N LEU A 86 -98.74 69.33 -20.28
CA LEU A 86 -98.43 68.17 -21.11
C LEU A 86 -98.56 68.53 -22.61
N PRO A 87 -97.67 69.39 -23.14
CA PRO A 87 -97.72 69.81 -24.55
C PRO A 87 -97.53 68.65 -25.53
N GLU A 88 -96.81 67.61 -25.11
CA GLU A 88 -96.58 66.39 -25.90
C GLU A 88 -97.88 65.66 -26.28
N LEU A 89 -98.99 65.92 -25.56
CA LEU A 89 -100.29 65.33 -25.82
C LEU A 89 -101.15 66.14 -26.81
N ALA A 90 -100.87 67.43 -27.02
CA ALA A 90 -101.78 68.35 -27.71
C ALA A 90 -102.14 67.93 -29.16
N ASP A 91 -101.19 67.30 -29.86
CA ASP A 91 -101.35 66.84 -31.25
C ASP A 91 -101.17 65.32 -31.42
N ALA A 92 -100.93 64.60 -30.33
CA ALA A 92 -100.62 63.18 -30.39
C ALA A 92 -101.88 62.32 -30.62
N ARG A 93 -101.69 61.19 -31.30
CA ARG A 93 -102.77 60.29 -31.73
C ARG A 93 -102.68 58.88 -31.14
N ASP A 94 -101.56 58.55 -30.54
CA ASP A 94 -101.25 57.23 -29.98
C ASP A 94 -100.46 57.40 -28.67
N TRP A 95 -99.86 56.33 -28.16
CA TRP A 95 -99.03 56.35 -26.98
C TRP A 95 -97.92 57.40 -27.04
N VAL A 96 -97.87 58.26 -26.01
CA VAL A 96 -96.78 59.21 -25.80
C VAL A 96 -96.06 58.84 -24.52
N ALA A 97 -94.75 58.59 -24.60
CA ALA A 97 -93.91 58.44 -23.41
C ALA A 97 -93.62 59.83 -22.83
N LEU A 98 -94.01 60.04 -21.58
CA LEU A 98 -93.88 61.34 -20.92
C LEU A 98 -92.71 61.33 -19.92
N ASN A 99 -92.51 60.22 -19.21
CA ASN A 99 -91.49 60.05 -18.17
C ASN A 99 -91.34 61.27 -17.24
N LYS A 100 -92.46 61.89 -16.85
CA LYS A 100 -92.46 63.06 -15.97
C LYS A 100 -92.83 62.66 -14.54
N PRO A 101 -92.20 63.23 -13.51
CA PRO A 101 -92.66 63.06 -12.14
C PRO A 101 -94.03 63.75 -11.99
N ALA A 102 -95.05 62.98 -11.63
CA ALA A 102 -96.40 63.46 -11.36
C ALA A 102 -96.72 63.15 -9.90
N ASN A 103 -96.34 64.08 -9.02
CA ASN A 103 -96.42 63.94 -7.57
C ASN A 103 -95.62 62.70 -7.10
N ASP A 104 -96.25 61.77 -6.38
CA ASP A 104 -95.60 60.54 -5.89
C ASP A 104 -95.46 59.45 -6.97
N ARG A 105 -95.95 59.63 -8.20
CA ARG A 105 -95.86 58.60 -9.26
C ARG A 105 -95.08 59.12 -10.45
N LEU A 106 -94.46 58.21 -11.19
CA LEU A 106 -93.91 58.51 -12.50
C LEU A 106 -95.05 58.44 -13.53
N LEU A 107 -95.33 59.54 -14.21
CA LEU A 107 -96.16 59.52 -15.41
C LEU A 107 -95.33 58.93 -16.55
N GLY A 108 -95.43 57.61 -16.71
CA GLY A 108 -94.68 56.86 -17.73
C GLY A 108 -95.10 57.24 -19.14
N GLY A 109 -96.38 57.55 -19.34
CA GLY A 109 -96.90 58.03 -20.62
C GLY A 109 -98.41 58.21 -20.60
N ALA A 110 -98.98 58.48 -21.77
CA ALA A 110 -100.43 58.52 -21.94
C ALA A 110 -100.86 57.88 -23.26
N GLN A 111 -101.95 57.13 -23.23
CA GLN A 111 -102.61 56.61 -24.43
C GLN A 111 -103.70 57.57 -24.88
N ILE A 112 -103.65 58.03 -26.12
CA ILE A 112 -104.58 59.01 -26.64
C ILE A 112 -105.54 58.35 -27.63
N PHE A 113 -106.81 58.74 -27.59
CA PHE A 113 -107.78 58.43 -28.63
C PHE A 113 -108.77 59.60 -28.81
N THR A 114 -109.44 59.65 -29.95
CA THR A 114 -110.39 60.72 -30.29
C THR A 114 -111.81 60.14 -30.32
N ARG A 115 -112.78 60.79 -29.66
CA ARG A 115 -114.20 60.41 -29.76
C ARG A 115 -114.84 60.97 -31.04
N SER A 116 -115.97 60.39 -31.44
CA SER A 116 -116.79 60.87 -32.57
C SER A 116 -117.26 62.33 -32.43
N THR A 117 -117.28 62.87 -31.20
CA THR A 117 -117.60 64.26 -30.87
C THR A 117 -116.44 65.24 -31.08
N GLY A 118 -115.27 64.77 -31.54
CA GLY A 118 -114.08 65.60 -31.79
C GLY A 118 -113.22 65.90 -30.55
N GLN A 119 -113.61 65.42 -29.37
CA GLN A 119 -112.87 65.55 -28.11
C GLN A 119 -111.74 64.51 -28.01
N GLN A 120 -110.54 64.92 -27.60
CA GLN A 120 -109.42 64.01 -27.35
C GLN A 120 -109.41 63.57 -25.88
N VAL A 121 -109.13 62.29 -25.66
CA VAL A 121 -109.01 61.69 -24.33
C VAL A 121 -107.63 61.07 -24.20
N ALA A 122 -106.88 61.49 -23.18
CA ALA A 122 -105.62 60.89 -22.78
C ALA A 122 -105.83 60.05 -21.52
N VAL A 123 -105.49 58.76 -21.61
CA VAL A 123 -105.40 57.85 -20.47
C VAL A 123 -103.96 57.84 -19.97
N LEU A 124 -103.72 58.50 -18.84
CA LEU A 124 -102.42 58.63 -18.20
C LEU A 124 -102.02 57.30 -17.54
N ALA A 125 -100.81 56.83 -17.84
CA ALA A 125 -100.20 55.66 -17.24
C ALA A 125 -99.21 56.05 -16.15
N PHE A 126 -99.54 55.69 -14.92
CA PHE A 126 -98.67 55.94 -13.79
C PHE A 126 -97.91 54.68 -13.41
N ALA A 127 -96.60 54.80 -13.21
CA ALA A 127 -95.72 53.77 -12.69
C ALA A 127 -95.09 54.26 -11.37
N PRO A 128 -94.66 53.36 -10.48
CA PRO A 128 -93.88 53.78 -9.31
C PRO A 128 -92.54 54.39 -9.75
N THR A 129 -92.07 55.38 -9.00
CA THR A 129 -90.74 55.95 -9.22
C THR A 129 -89.64 54.96 -8.81
N PHE A 130 -88.41 55.16 -9.29
CA PHE A 130 -87.26 54.34 -8.86
C PHE A 130 -87.14 54.32 -7.34
N LEU A 131 -87.34 55.47 -6.70
CA LEU A 131 -87.24 55.61 -5.25
C LEU A 131 -88.33 54.82 -4.50
N GLN A 132 -89.52 54.66 -5.08
CA GLN A 132 -90.58 53.82 -4.51
C GLN A 132 -90.32 52.34 -4.70
N VAL A 133 -89.89 51.92 -5.89
CA VAL A 133 -89.48 50.52 -6.12
C VAL A 133 -88.32 50.15 -5.20
N PHE A 134 -87.38 51.08 -5.02
CA PHE A 134 -86.31 50.97 -4.03
C PHE A 134 -86.87 50.80 -2.62
N GLN A 135 -87.73 51.69 -2.13
CA GLN A 135 -88.29 51.61 -0.77
C GLN A 135 -89.10 50.32 -0.53
N ASP A 136 -89.95 49.91 -1.48
CA ASP A 136 -90.78 48.70 -1.37
C ASP A 136 -89.94 47.42 -1.29
N ARG A 137 -88.84 47.37 -2.06
CA ARG A 137 -87.99 46.17 -2.17
C ARG A 137 -86.71 46.26 -1.36
N PHE A 138 -86.43 47.40 -0.72
CA PHE A 138 -85.20 47.65 0.01
C PHE A 138 -84.94 46.55 1.04
N SER A 139 -85.96 46.20 1.83
CA SER A 139 -85.85 45.16 2.86
C SER A 139 -85.49 43.78 2.29
N HIS A 140 -86.06 43.41 1.15
CA HIS A 140 -85.83 42.11 0.51
C HIS A 140 -84.44 42.03 -0.11
N TYR A 141 -84.03 43.06 -0.86
CA TYR A 141 -82.69 43.13 -1.45
C TYR A 141 -81.60 43.27 -0.37
N ALA A 142 -81.82 44.09 0.66
CA ALA A 142 -80.90 44.23 1.78
C ALA A 142 -80.71 42.91 2.54
N ALA A 143 -81.79 42.17 2.80
CA ALA A 143 -81.71 40.86 3.44
C ALA A 143 -80.94 39.84 2.58
N ALA A 144 -81.21 39.78 1.27
CA ALA A 144 -80.52 38.87 0.36
C ALA A 144 -79.01 39.16 0.28
N VAL A 145 -78.62 40.44 0.15
CA VAL A 145 -77.22 40.87 0.14
C VAL A 145 -76.55 40.54 1.47
N PHE A 146 -77.23 40.81 2.60
CA PHE A 146 -76.67 40.53 3.92
C PHE A 146 -76.39 39.02 4.12
N VAL A 147 -77.33 38.15 3.76
CA VAL A 147 -77.16 36.70 3.88
C VAL A 147 -76.05 36.19 2.98
N LEU A 148 -76.01 36.62 1.72
CA LEU A 148 -74.95 36.24 0.78
C LEU A 148 -73.57 36.71 1.27
N MET A 149 -73.49 37.94 1.80
CA MET A 149 -72.23 38.47 2.34
C MET A 149 -71.78 37.71 3.60
N LEU A 150 -72.71 37.34 4.48
CA LEU A 150 -72.40 36.55 5.68
C LEU A 150 -71.90 35.15 5.30
N LEU A 151 -72.57 34.48 4.37
CA LEU A 151 -72.12 33.17 3.86
C LEU A 151 -70.74 33.27 3.21
N MET A 152 -70.49 34.29 2.38
CA MET A 152 -69.21 34.50 1.74
C MET A 152 -68.10 34.79 2.77
N LEU A 153 -68.35 35.65 3.75
CA LEU A 153 -67.41 35.94 4.84
C LEU A 153 -67.09 34.69 5.66
N CYS A 154 -68.11 33.88 5.97
CA CYS A 154 -67.96 32.63 6.70
C CYS A 154 -67.09 31.64 5.92
N ALA A 155 -67.42 31.38 4.65
CA ALA A 155 -66.65 30.50 3.77
C ALA A 155 -65.20 30.98 3.60
N SER A 156 -65.01 32.28 3.37
CA SER A 156 -63.68 32.91 3.27
C SER A 156 -62.87 32.72 4.55
N GLN A 157 -63.47 32.97 5.72
CA GLN A 157 -62.79 32.84 7.01
C GLN A 157 -62.42 31.38 7.33
N LEU A 158 -63.27 30.43 6.95
CA LEU A 158 -63.04 29.00 7.14
C LEU A 158 -61.87 28.53 6.26
N LEU A 159 -61.83 28.97 4.99
CA LEU A 159 -60.74 28.69 4.06
C LEU A 159 -59.41 29.34 4.49
N ILE A 160 -59.44 30.60 4.94
CA ILE A 160 -58.24 31.28 5.49
C ILE A 160 -57.70 30.54 6.71
N ARG A 161 -58.56 30.16 7.66
CA ARG A 161 -58.15 29.43 8.86
C ARG A 161 -57.52 28.08 8.50
N PHE A 162 -58.13 27.35 7.57
CA PHE A 162 -57.64 26.07 7.10
C PHE A 162 -56.24 26.19 6.46
N LEU A 163 -56.07 27.09 5.49
CA LEU A 163 -54.79 27.33 4.79
C LEU A 163 -53.70 27.85 5.72
N LEU A 164 -53.99 28.89 6.52
CA LEU A 164 -53.00 29.48 7.42
C LEU A 164 -52.58 28.53 8.54
N SER A 165 -53.47 27.67 9.03
CA SER A 165 -53.10 26.69 10.06
C SER A 165 -52.05 25.71 9.55
N GLN A 166 -52.21 25.21 8.32
CA GLN A 166 -51.25 24.25 7.76
C GLN A 166 -49.93 24.92 7.36
N LEU A 167 -50.00 26.11 6.74
CA LEU A 167 -48.82 26.88 6.40
C LEU A 167 -48.01 27.31 7.63
N ASN A 168 -48.67 27.72 8.71
CA ASN A 168 -47.98 28.04 9.95
C ASN A 168 -47.35 26.81 10.59
N ALA A 169 -48.02 25.65 10.59
CA ALA A 169 -47.42 24.43 11.12
C ALA A 169 -46.14 24.02 10.36
N LEU A 170 -46.16 24.08 9.02
CA LEU A 170 -44.96 23.85 8.20
C LEU A 170 -43.87 24.88 8.51
N LYS A 171 -44.21 26.17 8.52
CA LYS A 171 -43.28 27.27 8.83
C LYS A 171 -42.66 27.12 10.23
N ASP A 172 -43.46 26.78 11.24
CA ASP A 172 -42.99 26.68 12.63
C ASP A 172 -42.03 25.51 12.79
N VAL A 173 -42.29 24.37 12.13
CA VAL A 173 -41.34 23.24 12.09
C VAL A 173 -40.07 23.65 11.33
N MET A 174 -40.17 24.31 10.18
CA MET A 174 -38.97 24.77 9.44
C MET A 174 -38.11 25.73 10.27
N LEU A 175 -38.73 26.68 10.98
CA LEU A 175 -38.04 27.60 11.90
C LEU A 175 -37.46 26.87 13.12
N HIS A 176 -38.13 25.83 13.60
CA HIS A 176 -37.59 25.00 14.67
C HIS A 176 -36.31 24.31 14.21
N VAL A 177 -36.34 23.63 13.05
CA VAL A 177 -35.20 22.93 12.46
C VAL A 177 -34.01 23.88 12.23
N GLU A 178 -34.27 25.07 11.67
CA GLU A 178 -33.23 26.08 11.41
C GLU A 178 -32.51 26.54 12.69
N LYS A 179 -33.24 26.70 13.79
CA LYS A 179 -32.66 27.15 15.08
C LYS A 179 -32.04 26.03 15.90
N SER A 180 -32.67 24.85 15.90
CA SER A 180 -32.31 23.75 16.80
C SER A 180 -31.38 22.72 16.18
N GLY A 181 -31.28 22.69 14.85
CA GLY A 181 -30.60 21.60 14.12
C GLY A 181 -31.31 20.25 14.28
N ASP A 182 -32.58 20.23 14.70
CA ASP A 182 -33.36 19.02 14.91
C ASP A 182 -33.85 18.43 13.59
N LEU A 183 -33.13 17.44 13.09
CA LEU A 183 -33.47 16.69 11.89
C LEU A 183 -34.52 15.60 12.15
N ALA A 184 -34.88 15.30 13.41
CA ALA A 184 -36.00 14.41 13.77
C ALA A 184 -37.36 15.09 13.63
N ALA A 185 -37.42 16.42 13.66
CA ALA A 185 -38.67 17.16 13.54
C ALA A 185 -39.41 16.83 12.22
N ARG A 186 -40.72 16.58 12.32
CA ARG A 186 -41.58 16.25 11.17
C ARG A 186 -42.81 17.14 11.13
N VAL A 187 -43.22 17.50 9.92
CA VAL A 187 -44.46 18.25 9.68
C VAL A 187 -45.62 17.26 9.65
N PRO A 188 -46.70 17.46 10.41
CA PRO A 188 -47.87 16.60 10.39
C PRO A 188 -48.52 16.56 9.00
N ASN A 189 -48.68 15.37 8.42
CA ASN A 189 -49.34 15.21 7.13
C ASN A 189 -50.87 15.17 7.30
N ARG A 190 -51.52 16.34 7.25
CA ARG A 190 -52.97 16.50 7.51
C ARG A 190 -53.83 16.70 6.25
N SER A 191 -53.21 16.84 5.08
CA SER A 191 -53.89 17.10 3.81
C SER A 191 -53.13 16.47 2.64
N ASP A 192 -53.82 16.22 1.53
CA ASP A 192 -53.22 15.75 0.26
C ASP A 192 -53.20 16.84 -0.82
N ASP A 193 -53.54 18.07 -0.44
CA ASP A 193 -53.40 19.27 -1.27
C ASP A 193 -51.93 19.69 -1.47
N GLU A 194 -51.71 20.83 -2.12
CA GLU A 194 -50.37 21.37 -2.39
C GLU A 194 -49.57 21.59 -1.10
N VAL A 195 -50.21 21.99 0.00
CA VAL A 195 -49.55 22.20 1.30
C VAL A 195 -49.14 20.86 1.92
N GLY A 196 -50.01 19.85 1.80
CA GLY A 196 -49.70 18.47 2.17
C GLY A 196 -48.51 17.90 1.39
N GLN A 197 -48.46 18.14 0.07
CA GLN A 197 -47.32 17.75 -0.77
C GLN A 197 -46.02 18.45 -0.36
N MET A 198 -46.06 19.74 0.00
CA MET A 198 -44.90 20.45 0.55
C MET A 198 -44.43 19.84 1.89
N ALA A 199 -45.35 19.48 2.78
CA ALA A 199 -45.03 18.80 4.04
C ALA A 199 -44.38 17.43 3.81
N LYS A 200 -44.90 16.63 2.86
CA LYS A 200 -44.30 15.35 2.45
C LYS A 200 -42.89 15.54 1.88
N ALA A 201 -42.70 16.50 0.98
CA ALA A 201 -41.39 16.81 0.39
C ALA A 201 -40.38 17.25 1.45
N PHE A 202 -40.79 18.10 2.41
CA PHE A 202 -39.96 18.51 3.54
C PHE A 202 -39.56 17.33 4.42
N ASN A 203 -40.50 16.46 4.79
CA ASN A 203 -40.23 15.26 5.58
C ASN A 203 -39.28 14.29 4.85
N ALA A 204 -39.42 14.14 3.53
CA ALA A 204 -38.51 13.35 2.71
C ALA A 204 -37.10 13.95 2.65
N MET A 205 -36.98 15.28 2.55
CA MET A 205 -35.71 16.00 2.62
C MET A 205 -35.03 15.75 3.99
N GLN A 206 -35.77 15.85 5.09
CA GLN A 206 -35.24 15.58 6.43
C GLN A 206 -34.76 14.13 6.60
N ALA A 207 -35.51 13.16 6.09
CA ALA A 207 -35.07 11.76 6.07
C ALA A 207 -33.80 11.57 5.20
N GLY A 208 -33.64 12.36 4.14
CA GLY A 208 -32.41 12.46 3.37
C GLY A 208 -31.23 12.96 4.20
N TYR A 209 -31.39 14.08 4.90
CA TYR A 209 -30.35 14.65 5.77
C TYR A 209 -29.96 13.72 6.91
N GLN A 210 -30.92 13.11 7.60
CA GLN A 210 -30.61 12.11 8.64
C GLN A 210 -29.76 10.97 8.11
N ARG A 211 -30.06 10.44 6.91
CA ARG A 211 -29.23 9.38 6.30
C ARG A 211 -27.81 9.85 6.02
N VAL A 212 -27.64 11.06 5.48
CA VAL A 212 -26.32 11.63 5.21
C VAL A 212 -25.55 11.81 6.51
N VAL A 213 -26.15 12.45 7.52
CA VAL A 213 -25.52 12.69 8.83
C VAL A 213 -25.12 11.37 9.51
N ASN A 214 -25.99 10.36 9.50
CA ASN A 214 -25.66 9.03 10.00
C ASN A 214 -24.49 8.38 9.25
N THR A 215 -24.46 8.51 7.92
CA THR A 215 -23.38 7.95 7.09
C THR A 215 -22.04 8.65 7.38
N VAL A 216 -22.05 9.98 7.53
CA VAL A 216 -20.84 10.75 7.86
C VAL A 216 -20.37 10.41 9.28
N SER A 217 -21.28 10.30 10.27
CA SER A 217 -20.93 9.91 11.64
C SER A 217 -20.29 8.53 11.70
N GLN A 218 -20.88 7.53 11.01
CA GLN A 218 -20.28 6.20 10.91
C GLN A 218 -18.92 6.22 10.21
N THR A 219 -18.78 7.01 9.15
CA THR A 219 -17.52 7.12 8.41
C THR A 219 -16.43 7.81 9.24
N ALA A 220 -16.78 8.87 9.99
CA ALA A 220 -15.88 9.54 10.91
C ALA A 220 -15.44 8.60 12.04
N GLY A 221 -16.35 7.82 12.63
CA GLY A 221 -15.98 6.81 13.63
C GLY A 221 -15.05 5.73 13.09
N ARG A 222 -15.23 5.29 11.84
CA ARG A 222 -14.29 4.36 11.18
C ARG A 222 -12.94 5.01 10.89
N LEU A 223 -12.92 6.30 10.54
CA LEU A 223 -11.69 7.05 10.29
C LEU A 223 -10.87 7.19 11.59
N ASP A 224 -11.53 7.53 12.70
CA ASP A 224 -10.91 7.62 14.03
C ASP A 224 -10.27 6.29 14.46
N GLN A 225 -11.02 5.19 14.34
CA GLN A 225 -10.51 3.85 14.62
C GLN A 225 -9.33 3.47 13.70
N GLY A 226 -9.44 3.78 12.39
CA GLY A 226 -8.39 3.51 11.41
C GLY A 226 -7.11 4.30 11.71
N ALA A 227 -7.25 5.57 12.08
CA ALA A 227 -6.14 6.44 12.49
C ALA A 227 -5.46 5.92 13.76
N ALA A 228 -6.23 5.52 14.78
CA ALA A 228 -5.70 4.94 16.01
C ALA A 228 -4.94 3.61 15.74
N HIS A 229 -5.49 2.74 14.89
CA HIS A 229 -4.82 1.51 14.47
C HIS A 229 -3.53 1.78 13.70
N LEU A 230 -3.53 2.77 12.80
CA LEU A 230 -2.34 3.16 12.05
C LEU A 230 -1.26 3.71 12.98
N ALA A 231 -1.61 4.58 13.93
CA ALA A 231 -0.69 5.12 14.93
C ALA A 231 -0.06 4.01 15.80
N ALA A 232 -0.86 3.03 16.23
CA ALA A 232 -0.36 1.85 16.93
C ALA A 232 0.61 1.03 16.06
N GLY A 233 0.25 0.77 14.80
CA GLY A 233 1.12 0.08 13.85
C GLY A 233 2.44 0.81 13.60
N MET A 234 2.41 2.14 13.51
CA MET A 234 3.64 2.96 13.39
C MET A 234 4.52 2.84 14.64
N LYS A 235 3.94 2.75 15.84
CA LYS A 235 4.71 2.51 17.07
C LYS A 235 5.44 1.16 17.04
N ASP A 236 4.77 0.11 16.56
CA ASP A 236 5.35 -1.23 16.45
C ASP A 236 6.46 -1.25 15.39
N VAL A 237 6.24 -0.64 14.23
CA VAL A 237 7.26 -0.48 13.18
C VAL A 237 8.48 0.25 13.73
N ARG A 238 8.30 1.35 14.46
CA ARG A 238 9.40 2.09 15.08
C ARG A 238 10.20 1.23 16.04
N GLN A 239 9.54 0.42 16.87
CA GLN A 239 10.22 -0.49 17.79
C GLN A 239 10.98 -1.59 17.03
N GLY A 240 10.41 -2.13 15.96
CA GLY A 240 11.09 -3.07 15.07
C GLY A 240 12.34 -2.47 14.42
N MET A 241 12.28 -1.22 13.97
CA MET A 241 13.43 -0.52 13.39
C MET A 241 14.57 -0.29 14.39
N LEU A 242 14.28 -0.01 15.66
CA LEU A 242 15.31 0.07 16.71
C LEU A 242 16.00 -1.28 16.93
N GLY A 243 15.24 -2.39 16.89
CA GLY A 243 15.80 -3.74 16.93
C GLY A 243 16.70 -4.03 15.73
N GLN A 244 16.20 -3.74 14.53
CA GLN A 244 16.94 -3.93 13.28
C GLN A 244 18.22 -3.09 13.23
N GLN A 245 18.22 -1.87 13.77
CA GLN A 245 19.41 -1.04 13.89
C GLN A 245 20.49 -1.72 14.75
N SER A 246 20.10 -2.25 15.92
CA SER A 246 21.01 -2.99 16.81
C SER A 246 21.59 -4.24 16.13
N GLU A 247 20.75 -5.03 15.44
CA GLU A 247 21.21 -6.20 14.68
C GLU A 247 22.17 -5.81 13.54
N THR A 248 21.88 -4.70 12.85
CA THR A 248 22.73 -4.18 11.77
C THR A 248 24.10 -3.76 12.30
N ASP A 249 24.17 -3.10 13.46
CA ASP A 249 25.43 -2.72 14.10
C ASP A 249 26.24 -3.96 14.57
N GLN A 250 25.57 -5.02 15.03
CA GLN A 250 26.22 -6.30 15.35
C GLN A 250 26.78 -6.98 14.10
N VAL A 251 26.02 -7.00 13.00
CA VAL A 251 26.49 -7.56 11.73
C VAL A 251 27.68 -6.76 11.19
N ALA A 252 27.65 -5.43 11.29
CA ALA A 252 28.78 -4.57 10.93
C ALA A 252 30.05 -4.94 11.72
N THR A 253 29.91 -5.17 13.02
CA THR A 253 31.02 -5.59 13.89
C THR A 253 31.57 -6.96 13.46
N ALA A 254 30.69 -7.93 13.20
CA ALA A 254 31.07 -9.26 12.74
C ALA A 254 31.79 -9.23 11.37
N ILE A 255 31.38 -8.34 10.46
CA ILE A 255 32.06 -8.15 9.17
C ILE A 255 33.46 -7.56 9.35
N ASN A 256 33.64 -6.61 10.28
CA ASN A 256 34.97 -6.08 10.60
C ASN A 256 35.89 -7.18 11.17
N GLU A 257 35.39 -8.01 12.09
CA GLU A 257 36.15 -9.15 12.62
C GLU A 257 36.47 -10.18 11.53
N MET A 258 35.52 -10.46 10.64
CA MET A 258 35.71 -11.34 9.49
C MET A 258 36.79 -10.80 8.55
N THR A 259 36.77 -9.49 8.25
CA THR A 259 37.76 -8.83 7.39
C THR A 259 39.16 -8.94 7.97
N ALA A 260 39.30 -8.71 9.28
CA ALA A 260 40.57 -8.89 9.98
C ALA A 260 41.03 -10.36 9.91
N THR A 261 40.13 -11.31 10.17
CA THR A 261 40.45 -12.75 10.14
C THR A 261 40.89 -13.20 8.75
N VAL A 262 40.21 -12.77 7.69
CA VAL A 262 40.56 -13.05 6.30
C VAL A 262 41.94 -12.49 5.95
N HIS A 263 42.25 -11.27 6.41
CA HIS A 263 43.58 -10.68 6.24
C HIS A 263 44.67 -11.52 6.90
N HIS A 264 44.44 -11.96 8.14
CA HIS A 264 45.34 -12.87 8.85
C HIS A 264 45.52 -14.20 8.11
N ILE A 265 44.46 -14.80 7.58
CA ILE A 265 44.54 -16.05 6.79
C ILE A 265 45.40 -15.85 5.54
N ALA A 266 45.23 -14.75 4.81
CA ALA A 266 46.04 -14.44 3.63
C ALA A 266 47.53 -14.27 3.97
N GLN A 267 47.83 -13.57 5.07
CA GLN A 267 49.20 -13.42 5.58
C GLN A 267 49.80 -14.76 5.99
N HIS A 268 49.06 -15.58 6.74
CA HIS A 268 49.51 -16.90 7.17
C HIS A 268 49.75 -17.84 5.98
N ALA A 269 48.85 -17.87 5.00
CA ALA A 269 49.04 -18.67 3.79
C ALA A 269 50.32 -18.26 3.03
N THR A 270 50.60 -16.95 2.94
CA THR A 270 51.82 -16.43 2.32
C THR A 270 53.07 -16.85 3.11
N ALA A 271 53.06 -16.68 4.42
CA ALA A 271 54.18 -17.07 5.29
C ALA A 271 54.44 -18.59 5.22
N THR A 272 53.40 -19.41 5.27
CA THR A 272 53.53 -20.87 5.18
C THR A 272 53.99 -21.31 3.79
N ARG A 273 53.61 -20.61 2.72
CA ARG A 273 54.14 -20.84 1.37
C ARG A 273 55.65 -20.59 1.31
N ASP A 274 56.12 -19.49 1.90
CA ASP A 274 57.55 -19.13 1.91
C ASP A 274 58.37 -20.12 2.78
N GLN A 275 57.80 -20.56 3.90
CA GLN A 275 58.40 -21.62 4.73
C GLN A 275 58.44 -22.97 4.01
N SER A 276 57.39 -23.30 3.23
CA SER A 276 57.37 -24.50 2.39
C SER A 276 58.45 -24.43 1.31
N GLN A 277 58.65 -23.27 0.68
CA GLN A 277 59.74 -23.10 -0.29
C GLN A 277 61.12 -23.32 0.33
N THR A 278 61.31 -22.87 1.57
CA THR A 278 62.55 -23.11 2.31
C THR A 278 62.75 -24.60 2.62
N ALA A 279 61.68 -25.29 3.04
CA ALA A 279 61.72 -26.72 3.31
C ALA A 279 62.01 -27.56 2.05
N ASP A 280 61.45 -27.17 0.90
CA ASP A 280 61.70 -27.79 -0.41
C ASP A 280 63.18 -27.68 -0.80
N ALA A 281 63.77 -26.49 -0.64
CA ALA A 281 65.19 -26.27 -0.88
C ALA A 281 66.09 -27.10 0.07
N LEU A 282 65.71 -27.22 1.35
CA LEU A 282 66.44 -28.03 2.32
C LEU A 282 66.34 -29.53 2.01
N ALA A 283 65.15 -30.02 1.60
CA ALA A 283 64.97 -31.41 1.19
C ALA A 283 65.77 -31.73 -0.08
N GLY A 284 65.78 -30.82 -1.06
CA GLY A 284 66.61 -30.93 -2.26
C GLY A 284 68.10 -30.99 -1.95
N SER A 285 68.60 -30.06 -1.13
CA SER A 285 70.00 -30.06 -0.67
C SER A 285 70.35 -31.33 0.12
N GLY A 286 69.46 -31.80 0.99
CA GLY A 286 69.61 -33.07 1.71
C GLY A 286 69.73 -34.26 0.76
N LYS A 287 68.93 -34.29 -0.30
CA LYS A 287 68.98 -35.35 -1.32
C LYS A 287 70.34 -35.37 -2.02
N GLU A 288 70.86 -34.21 -2.42
CA GLU A 288 72.20 -34.11 -3.02
C GLU A 288 73.31 -34.61 -2.10
N VAL A 289 73.20 -34.37 -0.79
CA VAL A 289 74.15 -34.93 0.20
C VAL A 289 74.07 -36.44 0.23
N VAL A 290 72.86 -37.00 0.28
CA VAL A 290 72.64 -38.46 0.31
C VAL A 290 73.15 -39.12 -0.98
N ASP A 291 72.90 -38.53 -2.15
CA ASP A 291 73.40 -39.03 -3.43
C ASP A 291 74.95 -39.06 -3.46
N ARG A 292 75.61 -38.03 -2.90
CA ARG A 292 77.09 -38.04 -2.76
C ARG A 292 77.58 -39.11 -1.79
N VAL A 293 76.87 -39.34 -0.69
CA VAL A 293 77.19 -40.41 0.27
C VAL A 293 77.07 -41.77 -0.39
N GLN A 294 76.02 -41.99 -1.19
CA GLN A 294 75.83 -43.23 -1.95
C GLN A 294 77.00 -43.50 -2.90
N VAL A 295 77.43 -42.49 -3.67
CA VAL A 295 78.59 -42.61 -4.58
C VAL A 295 79.89 -42.90 -3.80
N SER A 296 80.08 -42.23 -2.66
CA SER A 296 81.29 -42.41 -1.84
C SER A 296 81.36 -43.81 -1.23
N ILE A 297 80.24 -44.35 -0.74
CA ILE A 297 80.18 -45.70 -0.16
C ILE A 297 80.32 -46.77 -1.26
N ALA A 298 79.73 -46.55 -2.44
CA ALA A 298 79.94 -47.45 -3.58
C ALA A 298 81.43 -47.51 -3.98
N GLY A 299 82.12 -46.36 -3.97
CA GLY A 299 83.57 -46.31 -4.15
C GLY A 299 84.35 -47.04 -3.06
N LEU A 300 83.93 -46.90 -1.80
CA LEU A 300 84.51 -47.62 -0.67
C LEU A 300 84.34 -49.15 -0.81
N SER A 301 83.13 -49.62 -1.16
CA SER A 301 82.84 -51.04 -1.41
C SER A 301 83.77 -51.60 -2.49
N SER A 302 83.94 -50.89 -3.60
CA SER A 302 84.90 -51.25 -4.66
C SER A 302 86.35 -51.32 -4.14
N GLY A 303 86.77 -50.37 -3.30
CA GLY A 303 88.11 -50.35 -2.71
C GLY A 303 88.37 -51.51 -1.74
N VAL A 304 87.37 -51.87 -0.94
CA VAL A 304 87.40 -53.04 -0.05
C VAL A 304 87.52 -54.33 -0.87
N GLN A 305 86.73 -54.46 -1.93
CA GLN A 305 86.79 -55.63 -2.82
C GLN A 305 88.17 -55.79 -3.48
N GLN A 306 88.76 -54.69 -3.97
CA GLN A 306 90.11 -54.71 -4.55
C GLN A 306 91.19 -55.09 -3.51
N THR A 307 91.02 -54.63 -2.27
CA THR A 307 91.93 -54.97 -1.16
C THR A 307 91.81 -56.45 -0.79
N ALA A 308 90.59 -56.99 -0.75
CA ALA A 308 90.34 -58.41 -0.53
C ALA A 308 91.06 -59.28 -1.58
N GLU A 309 90.98 -58.90 -2.87
CA GLU A 309 91.69 -59.60 -3.94
C GLU A 309 93.22 -59.56 -3.76
N MET A 310 93.78 -58.42 -3.37
CA MET A 310 95.22 -58.28 -3.16
C MET A 310 95.72 -59.14 -1.98
N ILE A 311 94.95 -59.18 -0.89
CA ILE A 311 95.23 -60.04 0.27
C ILE A 311 95.08 -61.52 -0.11
N GLN A 312 94.10 -61.88 -0.93
CA GLN A 312 93.92 -63.25 -1.41
C GLN A 312 95.08 -63.71 -2.30
N ARG A 313 95.64 -62.82 -3.14
CA ARG A 313 96.89 -63.09 -3.86
C ARG A 313 98.08 -63.28 -2.91
N MET A 314 98.18 -62.45 -1.86
CA MET A 314 99.22 -62.61 -0.83
C MET A 314 99.11 -63.95 -0.10
N ALA A 315 97.90 -64.43 0.20
CA ALA A 315 97.67 -65.75 0.77
C ALA A 315 98.17 -66.87 -0.16
N GLN A 316 97.89 -66.77 -1.47
CA GLN A 316 98.39 -67.73 -2.47
C GLN A 316 99.92 -67.71 -2.59
N ASP A 317 100.55 -66.54 -2.60
CA ASP A 317 102.00 -66.42 -2.69
C ASP A 317 102.69 -66.97 -1.43
N SER A 318 102.08 -66.77 -0.26
CA SER A 318 102.54 -67.36 1.01
C SER A 318 102.48 -68.88 0.98
N GLN A 319 101.48 -69.46 0.33
CA GLN A 319 101.38 -70.91 0.13
C GLN A 319 102.47 -71.45 -0.81
N LYS A 320 102.85 -70.70 -1.85
CA LYS A 320 104.01 -71.02 -2.70
C LYS A 320 105.32 -70.97 -1.91
N ILE A 321 105.50 -69.95 -1.06
CA ILE A 321 106.68 -69.84 -0.19
C ILE A 321 106.78 -71.05 0.73
N ASN A 322 105.68 -71.46 1.37
CA ASN A 322 105.67 -72.66 2.21
C ASN A 322 106.13 -73.91 1.45
N GLY A 323 105.70 -74.06 0.19
CA GLY A 323 106.17 -75.13 -0.69
C GLY A 323 107.69 -75.10 -0.93
N VAL A 324 108.27 -73.92 -1.18
CA VAL A 324 109.72 -73.75 -1.34
C VAL A 324 110.47 -74.03 -0.04
N VAL A 325 109.97 -73.54 1.09
CA VAL A 325 110.59 -73.74 2.42
C VAL A 325 110.60 -75.23 2.79
N ASN A 326 109.53 -75.97 2.49
CA ASN A 326 109.50 -77.42 2.68
C ASN A 326 110.57 -78.15 1.85
N VAL A 327 110.79 -77.73 0.60
CA VAL A 327 111.88 -78.29 -0.24
C VAL A 327 113.25 -77.99 0.37
N ILE A 328 113.48 -76.77 0.88
CA ILE A 328 114.74 -76.39 1.54
C ILE A 328 114.94 -77.22 2.81
N HIS A 329 113.89 -77.40 3.62
CA HIS A 329 113.93 -78.24 4.82
C HIS A 329 114.32 -79.69 4.45
N SER A 330 113.69 -80.27 3.42
CA SER A 330 114.06 -81.61 2.92
C SER A 330 115.51 -81.68 2.41
N ILE A 331 116.00 -80.65 1.72
CA ILE A 331 117.42 -80.58 1.26
C ILE A 331 118.36 -80.48 2.47
N ALA A 332 118.04 -79.68 3.47
CA ALA A 332 118.84 -79.52 4.68
C ALA A 332 118.91 -80.83 5.48
N GLU A 333 117.78 -81.53 5.61
CA GLU A 333 117.71 -82.85 6.25
C GLU A 333 118.55 -83.90 5.51
N GLN A 334 118.43 -83.95 4.17
CA GLN A 334 119.28 -84.80 3.33
C GLN A 334 120.77 -84.44 3.47
N THR A 335 121.10 -83.15 3.51
CA THR A 335 122.48 -82.66 3.66
C THR A 335 123.04 -83.03 5.04
N ASN A 336 122.23 -82.93 6.10
CA ASN A 336 122.60 -83.34 7.45
C ASN A 336 122.86 -84.86 7.53
N LEU A 337 122.05 -85.68 6.86
CA LEU A 337 122.26 -87.13 6.76
C LEU A 337 123.52 -87.48 5.95
N LEU A 338 123.75 -86.81 4.81
CA LEU A 338 124.96 -86.97 4.00
C LEU A 338 126.22 -86.58 4.78
N ALA A 339 126.18 -85.46 5.49
CA ALA A 339 127.29 -84.98 6.32
C ALA A 339 127.57 -85.91 7.51
N LEU A 340 126.53 -86.46 8.13
CA LEU A 340 126.67 -87.48 9.17
C LEU A 340 127.38 -88.74 8.63
N ASN A 341 126.96 -89.24 7.46
CA ASN A 341 127.61 -90.38 6.81
C ASN A 341 129.08 -90.09 6.46
N ALA A 342 129.38 -88.87 5.99
CA ALA A 342 130.75 -88.43 5.70
C ALA A 342 131.61 -88.31 6.97
N ALA A 343 131.06 -87.81 8.08
CA ALA A 343 131.75 -87.72 9.37
C ALA A 343 132.06 -89.11 9.94
N ILE A 344 131.12 -90.06 9.81
CA ILE A 344 131.33 -91.46 10.19
C ILE A 344 132.48 -92.08 9.37
N GLU A 345 132.50 -91.88 8.05
CA GLU A 345 133.54 -92.45 7.19
C GLU A 345 134.91 -91.75 7.39
N ALA A 346 134.92 -90.45 7.68
CA ALA A 346 136.13 -89.71 8.03
C ALA A 346 136.72 -90.17 9.38
N ALA A 347 135.89 -90.46 10.38
CA ALA A 347 136.33 -91.07 11.64
C ALA A 347 136.90 -92.49 11.42
N ARG A 348 136.35 -93.23 10.45
CA ARG A 348 136.82 -94.57 10.05
C ARG A 348 138.19 -94.57 9.39
N ALA A 349 138.57 -93.48 8.71
CA ALA A 349 139.86 -93.30 8.05
C ALA A 349 141.01 -92.86 8.99
N GLY A 350 140.74 -92.66 10.30
CA GLY A 350 141.76 -92.34 11.30
C GLY A 350 142.47 -90.99 11.08
N GLU A 351 143.79 -90.92 11.30
CA GLU A 351 144.56 -89.66 11.17
C GLU A 351 144.52 -89.06 9.75
N MET A 352 144.37 -89.88 8.70
CA MET A 352 144.24 -89.40 7.31
C MET A 352 142.89 -88.71 7.03
N GLY A 353 141.86 -88.99 7.84
CA GLY A 353 140.50 -88.46 7.70
C GLY A 353 140.20 -87.20 8.49
N ARG A 354 141.12 -86.72 9.34
CA ARG A 354 140.89 -85.58 10.26
C ARG A 354 140.42 -84.30 9.55
N GLY A 355 141.02 -83.96 8.41
CA GLY A 355 140.61 -82.79 7.62
C GLY A 355 139.19 -82.93 7.05
N PHE A 356 138.82 -84.13 6.59
CA PHE A 356 137.47 -84.43 6.09
C PHE A 356 136.43 -84.48 7.21
N ALA A 357 136.79 -84.97 8.41
CA ALA A 357 135.89 -84.99 9.56
C ALA A 357 135.47 -83.58 9.99
N VAL A 358 136.42 -82.64 10.03
CA VAL A 358 136.14 -81.23 10.35
C VAL A 358 135.20 -80.60 9.32
N VAL A 359 135.41 -80.87 8.03
CA VAL A 359 134.52 -80.36 6.97
C VAL A 359 133.14 -81.00 7.07
N ALA A 360 133.04 -82.30 7.35
CA ALA A 360 131.76 -83.00 7.50
C ALA A 360 130.96 -82.49 8.71
N ASP A 361 131.61 -82.24 9.85
CA ASP A 361 130.95 -81.64 11.02
C ASP A 361 130.52 -80.19 10.76
N GLU A 362 131.30 -79.40 10.00
CA GLU A 362 130.93 -78.04 9.60
C GLU A 362 129.71 -78.04 8.65
N VAL A 363 129.67 -78.95 7.67
CA VAL A 363 128.51 -79.12 6.77
C VAL A 363 127.29 -79.60 7.56
N ARG A 364 127.47 -80.48 8.54
CA ARG A 364 126.38 -80.95 9.41
C ARG A 364 125.82 -79.82 10.27
N ASN A 365 126.67 -78.99 10.88
CA ASN A 365 126.25 -77.82 11.63
C ASN A 365 125.54 -76.79 10.73
N LEU A 366 126.04 -76.59 9.50
CA LEU A 366 125.39 -75.73 8.52
C LEU A 366 124.00 -76.25 8.14
N ALA A 367 123.87 -77.55 7.86
CA ALA A 367 122.60 -78.19 7.53
C ALA A 367 121.59 -78.08 8.69
N LYS A 368 122.04 -78.27 9.94
CA LYS A 368 121.20 -78.08 11.13
C LYS A 368 120.76 -76.63 11.30
N ARG A 369 121.65 -75.65 11.05
CA ARG A 369 121.30 -74.22 11.04
C ARG A 369 120.27 -73.90 9.96
N VAL A 370 120.41 -74.45 8.76
CA VAL A 370 119.42 -74.29 7.67
C VAL A 370 118.07 -74.87 8.11
N GLN A 371 118.06 -76.04 8.74
CA GLN A 371 116.83 -76.68 9.22
C GLN A 371 116.10 -75.82 10.27
N THR A 372 116.83 -75.32 11.28
CA THR A 372 116.27 -74.40 12.28
C THR A 372 115.73 -73.11 11.64
N SER A 373 116.45 -72.51 10.68
CA SER A 373 115.96 -71.34 9.97
C SER A 373 114.74 -71.65 9.10
N THR A 374 114.63 -72.83 8.49
CA THR A 374 113.42 -73.23 7.77
C THR A 374 112.22 -73.46 8.69
N ASP A 375 112.42 -73.95 9.92
CA ASP A 375 111.35 -74.10 10.91
C ASP A 375 110.83 -72.72 11.37
N GLU A 376 111.74 -71.77 11.61
CA GLU A 376 111.41 -70.37 11.92
C GLU A 376 110.62 -69.73 10.76
N ILE A 377 111.07 -69.91 9.51
CA ILE A 377 110.36 -69.40 8.33
C ILE A 377 108.99 -70.07 8.19
N THR A 378 108.86 -71.37 8.42
CA THR A 378 107.58 -72.09 8.37
C THR A 378 106.59 -71.51 9.37
N THR A 379 107.06 -71.21 10.59
CA THR A 379 106.23 -70.58 11.63
C THR A 379 105.80 -69.17 11.23
N MET A 380 106.70 -68.36 10.66
CA MET A 380 106.39 -67.03 10.14
C MET A 380 105.37 -67.07 9.00
N VAL A 381 105.54 -68.00 8.05
CA VAL A 381 104.62 -68.18 6.92
C VAL A 381 103.25 -68.66 7.39
N SER A 382 103.18 -69.57 8.37
CA SER A 382 101.92 -70.01 8.98
C SER A 382 101.17 -68.86 9.66
N THR A 383 101.90 -68.03 10.42
CA THR A 383 101.34 -66.82 11.06
C THR A 383 100.82 -65.84 10.02
N LEU A 384 101.59 -65.64 8.95
CA LEU A 384 101.23 -64.74 7.86
C LEU A 384 99.99 -65.25 7.11
N GLN A 385 99.87 -66.56 6.88
CA GLN A 385 98.69 -67.20 6.28
C GLN A 385 97.44 -67.04 7.16
N SER A 386 97.56 -67.22 8.48
CA SER A 386 96.45 -66.98 9.41
C SER A 386 96.01 -65.53 9.33
N GLY A 387 96.95 -64.58 9.42
CA GLY A 387 96.64 -63.15 9.34
C GLY A 387 96.06 -62.72 7.99
N THR A 388 96.46 -63.35 6.88
CA THR A 388 95.84 -63.08 5.57
C THR A 388 94.40 -63.58 5.51
N ARG A 389 94.11 -64.73 6.14
CA ARG A 389 92.75 -65.30 6.17
C ARG A 389 91.80 -64.42 6.99
N ASP A 390 92.22 -64.02 8.19
CA ASP A 390 91.46 -63.11 9.05
C ASP A 390 91.20 -61.77 8.33
N ALA A 391 92.18 -61.27 7.58
CA ALA A 391 92.02 -60.04 6.81
C ALA A 391 91.05 -60.20 5.63
N VAL A 392 91.01 -61.35 4.94
CA VAL A 392 89.99 -61.62 3.90
C VAL A 392 88.59 -61.64 4.52
N ASP A 393 88.40 -62.36 5.63
CA ASP A 393 87.10 -62.45 6.30
C ASP A 393 86.60 -61.06 6.74
N PHE A 394 87.49 -60.23 7.32
CA PHE A 394 87.17 -58.86 7.70
C PHE A 394 86.83 -57.96 6.51
N MET A 395 87.53 -58.11 5.38
CA MET A 395 87.21 -57.37 4.16
C MET A 395 85.85 -57.77 3.60
N GLN A 396 85.51 -59.06 3.67
CA GLN A 396 84.22 -59.57 3.19
C GLN A 396 83.05 -59.06 4.05
N GLU A 397 83.21 -59.05 5.37
CA GLU A 397 82.25 -58.41 6.29
C GLU A 397 82.12 -56.89 6.02
N SER A 398 83.25 -56.22 5.77
CA SER A 398 83.27 -54.78 5.46
C SER A 398 82.56 -54.46 4.16
N SER A 399 82.68 -55.32 3.14
CA SER A 399 81.95 -55.20 1.88
C SER A 399 80.44 -55.32 2.09
N PHE A 400 80.00 -56.28 2.91
CA PHE A 400 78.57 -56.47 3.22
C PHE A 400 77.98 -55.24 3.94
N LYS A 401 78.71 -54.69 4.92
CA LYS A 401 78.30 -53.45 5.62
C LYS A 401 78.26 -52.25 4.69
N ALA A 402 79.19 -52.14 3.74
CA ALA A 402 79.18 -51.06 2.75
C ALA A 402 77.92 -51.14 1.86
N ASP A 403 77.55 -52.33 1.39
CA ASP A 403 76.33 -52.53 0.60
C ASP A 403 75.06 -52.20 1.41
N GLU A 404 75.01 -52.58 2.69
CA GLU A 404 73.91 -52.21 3.58
C GLU A 404 73.79 -50.68 3.74
N CYS A 405 74.91 -49.97 3.90
CA CYS A 405 74.90 -48.51 3.96
C CYS A 405 74.46 -47.86 2.65
N VAL A 406 74.77 -48.44 1.47
CA VAL A 406 74.24 -47.97 0.18
C VAL A 406 72.72 -48.09 0.14
N GLN A 407 72.17 -49.21 0.63
CA GLN A 407 70.73 -49.44 0.67
C GLN A 407 70.03 -48.44 1.62
N GLN A 408 70.59 -48.22 2.82
CA GLN A 408 70.06 -47.23 3.76
C GLN A 408 70.13 -45.79 3.21
N ALA A 409 71.21 -45.44 2.50
CA ALA A 409 71.32 -44.14 1.83
C ALA A 409 70.23 -43.97 0.75
N LYS A 410 69.96 -45.02 -0.03
CA LYS A 410 68.88 -45.00 -1.04
C LYS A 410 67.51 -44.76 -0.39
N GLU A 411 67.20 -45.46 0.69
CA GLU A 411 65.95 -45.28 1.43
C GLU A 411 65.81 -43.86 2.00
N ALA A 412 66.90 -43.28 2.52
CA ALA A 412 66.91 -41.89 2.96
C ALA A 412 66.66 -40.90 1.80
N GLY A 413 67.23 -41.17 0.62
CA GLY A 413 67.04 -40.38 -0.59
C GLY A 413 65.60 -40.42 -1.13
N GLU A 414 64.94 -41.59 -1.04
CA GLU A 414 63.53 -41.76 -1.37
C GLU A 414 62.62 -41.01 -0.38
N ALA A 415 62.92 -41.07 0.93
CA ALA A 415 62.19 -40.33 1.96
C ALA A 415 62.29 -38.80 1.75
N LEU A 416 63.48 -38.29 1.43
CA LEU A 416 63.68 -36.86 1.13
C LEU A 416 62.92 -36.43 -0.13
N ALA A 417 62.85 -37.29 -1.15
CA ALA A 417 62.05 -37.02 -2.34
C ALA A 417 60.54 -36.98 -2.04
N ALA A 418 60.05 -37.88 -1.18
CA ALA A 418 58.66 -37.88 -0.73
C ALA A 418 58.33 -36.60 0.08
N ILE A 419 59.25 -36.16 0.95
CA ILE A 419 59.12 -34.89 1.69
C ILE A 419 59.02 -33.71 0.73
N ALA A 420 59.91 -33.60 -0.26
CA ALA A 420 59.87 -32.54 -1.26
C ALA A 420 58.52 -32.52 -2.02
N GLY A 421 58.02 -33.69 -2.41
CA GLY A 421 56.70 -33.82 -3.05
C GLY A 421 55.55 -33.32 -2.17
N ALA A 422 55.53 -33.68 -0.88
CA ALA A 422 54.51 -33.23 0.06
C ALA A 422 54.58 -31.71 0.31
N VAL A 423 55.80 -31.16 0.41
CA VAL A 423 56.03 -29.72 0.58
C VAL A 423 55.59 -28.92 -0.67
N ALA A 424 55.84 -29.45 -1.86
CA ALA A 424 55.36 -28.85 -3.11
C ALA A 424 53.81 -28.79 -3.15
N GLN A 425 53.14 -29.85 -2.68
CA GLN A 425 51.68 -29.87 -2.56
C GLN A 425 51.18 -28.85 -1.53
N MET A 426 51.83 -28.72 -0.37
CA MET A 426 51.52 -27.68 0.61
C MET A 426 51.64 -26.26 0.02
N ARG A 427 52.66 -26.01 -0.79
CA ARG A 427 52.86 -24.71 -1.45
C ARG A 427 51.70 -24.37 -2.39
N GLU A 428 51.22 -25.35 -3.15
CA GLU A 428 50.06 -25.21 -4.02
C GLU A 428 48.79 -24.93 -3.21
N SER A 429 48.53 -25.71 -2.16
CA SER A 429 47.38 -25.49 -1.27
C SER A 429 47.39 -24.09 -0.63
N ASN A 430 48.54 -23.61 -0.18
CA ASN A 430 48.64 -22.25 0.37
C ASN A 430 48.40 -21.17 -0.67
N THR A 431 48.76 -21.41 -1.93
CA THR A 431 48.44 -20.48 -3.02
C THR A 431 46.92 -20.39 -3.21
N GLN A 432 46.22 -21.54 -3.18
CA GLN A 432 44.77 -21.58 -3.26
C GLN A 432 44.09 -20.93 -2.04
N ILE A 433 44.62 -21.14 -0.83
CA ILE A 433 44.11 -20.48 0.39
C ILE A 433 44.26 -18.96 0.28
N ALA A 434 45.39 -18.46 -0.24
CA ALA A 434 45.59 -17.03 -0.44
C ALA A 434 44.59 -16.43 -1.44
N VAL A 435 44.31 -17.14 -2.55
CA VAL A 435 43.28 -16.73 -3.52
C VAL A 435 41.89 -16.74 -2.89
N ALA A 436 41.54 -17.79 -2.14
CA ALA A 436 40.26 -17.88 -1.45
C ALA A 436 40.08 -16.77 -0.40
N ALA A 437 41.15 -16.43 0.34
CA ALA A 437 41.14 -15.32 1.27
C ALA A 437 40.92 -13.98 0.55
N GLN A 438 41.55 -13.76 -0.61
CA GLN A 438 41.31 -12.55 -1.41
C GLN A 438 39.85 -12.45 -1.87
N GLN A 439 39.25 -13.56 -2.30
CA GLN A 439 37.83 -13.61 -2.66
C GLN A 439 36.92 -13.34 -1.46
N GLN A 440 37.22 -13.92 -0.29
CA GLN A 440 36.46 -13.62 0.93
C GLN A 440 36.58 -12.16 1.35
N SER A 441 37.73 -11.52 1.14
CA SER A 441 37.90 -10.09 1.43
C SER A 441 36.97 -9.24 0.55
N GLN A 442 36.79 -9.62 -0.71
CA GLN A 442 35.86 -8.93 -1.61
C GLN A 442 34.40 -9.12 -1.17
N VAL A 443 34.03 -10.33 -0.76
CA VAL A 443 32.69 -10.61 -0.22
C VAL A 443 32.42 -9.83 1.06
N ALA A 444 33.41 -9.73 1.96
CA ALA A 444 33.29 -8.94 3.19
C ALA A 444 33.06 -7.44 2.89
N GLU A 445 33.75 -6.89 1.90
CA GLU A 445 33.55 -5.51 1.45
C GLU A 445 32.14 -5.28 0.88
N GLU A 446 31.63 -6.23 0.09
CA GLU A 446 30.26 -6.19 -0.44
C GLU A 446 29.21 -6.29 0.68
N MET A 447 29.43 -7.18 1.65
CA MET A 447 28.58 -7.30 2.84
C MET A 447 28.59 -6.00 3.65
N ASN A 448 29.74 -5.37 3.83
CA ASN A 448 29.84 -4.09 4.53
C ASN A 448 28.99 -3.00 3.84
N ARG A 449 29.05 -2.91 2.50
CA ARG A 449 28.20 -1.98 1.73
C ARG A 449 26.72 -2.29 1.88
N ALA A 450 26.35 -3.57 1.88
CA ALA A 450 24.96 -3.99 2.08
C ALA A 450 24.45 -3.58 3.47
N VAL A 451 25.26 -3.76 4.52
CA VAL A 451 24.93 -3.36 5.89
C VAL A 451 24.75 -1.85 6.03
N VAL A 452 25.62 -1.04 5.41
CA VAL A 452 25.45 0.42 5.35
C VAL A 452 24.13 0.78 4.65
N SER A 453 23.81 0.13 3.53
CA SER A 453 22.55 0.37 2.82
C SER A 453 21.32 0.01 3.67
N ILE A 454 21.37 -1.11 4.42
CA ILE A 454 20.31 -1.50 5.36
C ILE A 454 20.13 -0.43 6.44
N ARG A 455 21.22 0.10 6.98
CA ARG A 455 21.19 1.18 7.98
C ARG A 455 20.52 2.45 7.41
N ASP A 456 20.87 2.87 6.21
CA ASP A 456 20.26 4.04 5.55
C ASP A 456 18.76 3.84 5.26
N VAL A 457 18.37 2.63 4.86
CA VAL A 457 16.94 2.27 4.68
C VAL A 457 16.21 2.30 6.02
N THR A 458 16.82 1.78 7.08
CA THR A 458 16.26 1.75 8.43
C THR A 458 16.03 3.17 8.95
N GLU A 459 17.01 4.07 8.79
CA GLU A 459 16.89 5.48 9.19
C GLU A 459 15.78 6.21 8.42
N ARG A 460 15.71 6.03 7.09
CA ARG A 460 14.61 6.59 6.29
C ARG A 460 13.24 6.04 6.71
N THR A 461 13.17 4.76 7.03
CA THR A 461 11.92 4.11 7.48
C THR A 461 11.48 4.67 8.82
N VAL A 462 12.42 4.95 9.75
CA VAL A 462 12.10 5.62 11.02
C VAL A 462 11.50 7.00 10.79
N VAL A 463 12.10 7.82 9.91
CA VAL A 463 11.56 9.14 9.56
C VAL A 463 10.14 9.02 8.99
N GLN A 464 9.93 8.14 8.00
CA GLN A 464 8.62 7.91 7.40
C GLN A 464 7.57 7.41 8.41
N THR A 465 8.00 6.62 9.39
CA THR A 465 7.14 6.12 10.47
C THR A 465 6.69 7.25 11.39
N VAL A 466 7.59 8.20 11.70
CA VAL A 466 7.26 9.40 12.49
C VAL A 466 6.26 10.29 11.73
N ASP A 467 6.48 10.54 10.44
CA ASP A 467 5.58 11.34 9.61
C ASP A 467 4.19 10.68 9.49
N SER A 468 4.15 9.36 9.32
CA SER A 468 2.89 8.59 9.25
C SER A 468 2.14 8.59 10.58
N ALA A 469 2.85 8.54 11.71
CA ALA A 469 2.25 8.68 13.03
C ALA A 469 1.65 10.08 13.24
N SER A 470 2.35 11.14 12.81
CA SER A 470 1.82 12.51 12.84
C SER A 470 0.57 12.66 11.98
N THR A 471 0.59 12.11 10.76
CA THR A 471 -0.57 12.13 9.85
C THR A 471 -1.76 11.38 10.45
N SER A 472 -1.50 10.29 11.17
CA SER A 472 -2.55 9.54 11.88
C SER A 472 -3.19 10.37 13.00
N ASP A 473 -2.40 11.12 13.75
CA ASP A 473 -2.89 12.02 14.81
C ASP A 473 -3.75 13.15 14.23
N GLU A 474 -3.34 13.72 13.10
CA GLU A 474 -4.14 14.70 12.35
C GLU A 474 -5.47 14.08 11.88
N LEU A 475 -5.47 12.89 11.30
CA LEU A 475 -6.69 12.21 10.87
C LEU A 475 -7.66 11.92 12.02
N ALA A 476 -7.14 11.50 13.19
CA ALA A 476 -7.94 11.30 14.39
C ALA A 476 -8.56 12.63 14.87
N THR A 477 -7.80 13.71 14.83
CA THR A 477 -8.28 15.06 15.16
C THR A 477 -9.41 15.50 14.22
N LEU A 478 -9.22 15.37 12.90
CA LEU A 478 -10.25 15.71 11.90
C LEU A 478 -11.51 14.84 12.05
N ALA A 479 -11.36 13.55 12.36
CA ALA A 479 -12.47 12.66 12.64
C ALA A 479 -13.26 13.10 13.89
N GLY A 480 -12.55 13.53 14.94
CA GLY A 480 -13.11 14.11 16.15
C GLY A 480 -13.89 15.40 15.87
N GLU A 481 -13.33 16.32 15.07
CA GLU A 481 -13.98 17.56 14.65
C GLU A 481 -15.25 17.29 13.83
N LEU A 482 -15.22 16.35 12.88
CA LEU A 482 -16.39 15.92 12.12
C LEU A 482 -17.49 15.36 13.01
N ASN A 483 -17.12 14.51 13.98
CA ASN A 483 -18.07 13.91 14.91
C ASN A 483 -18.68 14.97 15.84
N ALA A 484 -17.88 15.94 16.30
CA ALA A 484 -18.36 17.06 17.10
C ALA A 484 -19.32 17.97 16.32
N ALA A 485 -19.01 18.27 15.05
CA ALA A 485 -19.87 19.07 14.18
C ALA A 485 -21.22 18.37 13.92
N ILE A 486 -21.20 17.04 13.71
CA ILE A 486 -22.42 16.24 13.57
C ILE A 486 -23.21 16.17 14.86
N GLY A 487 -22.53 16.08 16.02
CA GLY A 487 -23.18 16.05 17.33
C GLY A 487 -24.00 17.31 17.67
N GLN A 488 -23.78 18.42 16.95
CA GLN A 488 -24.62 19.62 17.07
C GLN A 488 -26.00 19.45 16.41
N LEU A 489 -26.14 18.51 15.47
CA LEU A 489 -27.40 18.16 14.83
C LEU A 489 -28.14 17.13 15.68
N LYS A 490 -29.41 17.39 16.00
CA LYS A 490 -30.24 16.45 16.75
C LYS A 490 -30.93 15.52 15.75
N LEU A 491 -30.71 14.22 15.88
CA LEU A 491 -31.19 13.21 14.93
C LEU A 491 -32.55 12.63 15.25
#